data_AF-A0A813JQR4-F1
#
_entry.id   AF-A0A813JQR4-F1
#
_cell.length_a   1.000
_cell.length_b   1.000
_cell.length_c   1.000
_cell.angle_alpha   90.00
_cell.angle_beta   90.00
_cell.angle_gamma   90.00
#
_symmetry.space_group_name_H-M   'P 1'
#
loop_
_entity.id
_entity.type
_entity.pdbx_description
1 polymer ?
#
loop_
_entity_poly.entity_id
_entity_poly.type
_entity_poly.pdbx_seq_one_letter_code
_entity_poly.pdbx_strand_id
1 'polypeptide(L)'
;MALGSLVLFFPYQFPEDLPRYQYAKVRFEKQDGMPASLWWAKIQHDTLQQAFANSFFLAAPFLCMASNRAVGLHPLEVCGGILWLASFLFENWADAQKQNFLQALAAKRKQDPSVAKTAVCGLHPWNGSSYCTWTWCRHPNYFGEWMCWNAFLLMAAPSLLALEEAAWVKAGIGMTFLFVSRFFFDCLCFWTGAEPAEHFSVRKRPEYRAYQSSVRMFFPFEVPFVNHYRSSGWPASSKET
;
A
#
# COMPACT_ATOMS: atom_id res chain seq x y z
N MET A 1 -5.02 8.91 -9.28
CA MET A 1 -3.67 9.35 -8.87
C MET A 1 -2.96 10.25 -9.89
N ALA A 2 -2.93 9.94 -11.19
CA ALA A 2 -2.14 10.67 -12.21
C ALA A 2 -2.42 12.20 -12.31
N LEU A 3 -3.69 12.63 -12.35
CA LEU A 3 -4.03 14.05 -12.41
C LEU A 3 -3.62 14.81 -11.13
N GLY A 4 -3.84 14.21 -9.96
CA GLY A 4 -3.43 14.81 -8.68
C GLY A 4 -1.91 14.99 -8.57
N SER A 5 -1.13 14.01 -9.07
CA SER A 5 0.32 14.15 -9.15
C SER A 5 0.76 15.26 -10.11
N LEU A 6 0.09 15.44 -11.26
CA LEU A 6 0.41 16.53 -12.18
C LEU A 6 0.11 17.89 -11.54
N VAL A 7 -1.04 18.04 -10.89
CA VAL A 7 -1.42 19.29 -10.19
C VAL A 7 -0.45 19.62 -9.05
N LEU A 8 0.02 18.61 -8.30
CA LEU A 8 1.01 18.80 -7.22
C LEU A 8 2.44 19.01 -7.74
N PHE A 9 2.76 18.50 -8.94
CA PHE A 9 4.08 18.65 -9.56
C PHE A 9 4.28 20.05 -10.16
N PHE A 10 3.25 20.62 -10.78
CA PHE A 10 3.34 21.86 -11.57
C PHE A 10 3.29 23.20 -10.82
N PRO A 11 3.60 23.26 -9.52
CA PRO A 11 4.18 24.48 -8.96
C PRO A 11 5.52 24.27 -8.21
N TYR A 12 6.06 23.05 -8.16
CA TYR A 12 7.29 22.68 -7.42
C TYR A 12 7.29 23.17 -5.95
N GLN A 13 6.14 23.11 -5.28
CA GLN A 13 5.90 23.73 -3.96
C GLN A 13 6.18 22.80 -2.77
N PHE A 14 7.12 21.85 -2.87
CA PHE A 14 7.49 21.03 -1.72
C PHE A 14 8.70 21.65 -1.00
N PRO A 15 8.50 22.43 0.09
CA PRO A 15 9.62 22.96 0.87
C PRO A 15 10.41 21.85 1.58
N GLU A 16 9.74 20.72 1.83
CA GLU A 16 10.33 19.51 2.40
C GLU A 16 9.83 18.28 1.64
N ASP A 17 10.63 17.20 1.69
CA ASP A 17 10.26 15.90 1.16
C ASP A 17 8.98 15.35 1.83
N LEU A 18 8.19 14.59 1.07
CA LEU A 18 7.04 13.88 1.63
C LEU A 18 7.49 12.98 2.80
N PRO A 19 6.65 12.79 3.85
CA PRO A 19 7.03 12.02 5.04
C PRO A 19 7.60 10.64 4.74
N ARG A 20 7.11 9.94 3.71
CA ARG A 20 7.66 8.64 3.32
C ARG A 20 9.13 8.69 2.90
N TYR A 21 9.56 9.75 2.22
CA TYR A 21 10.96 9.93 1.81
C TYR A 21 11.83 10.39 2.98
N GLN A 22 11.28 11.22 3.88
CA GLN A 22 11.93 11.54 5.14
C GLN A 22 12.18 10.26 5.97
N TYR A 23 11.19 9.36 6.05
CA TYR A 23 11.37 8.07 6.71
C TYR A 23 12.38 7.18 5.99
N ALA A 24 12.31 7.10 4.66
CA ALA A 24 13.26 6.30 3.88
C ALA A 24 14.71 6.77 4.10
N LYS A 25 14.94 8.09 4.23
CA LYS A 25 16.24 8.66 4.60
C LYS A 25 16.66 8.25 6.02
N VAL A 26 15.75 8.37 6.99
CA VAL A 26 16.00 7.94 8.37
C VAL A 26 16.35 6.44 8.43
N ARG A 27 15.64 5.59 7.68
CA ARG A 27 15.96 4.16 7.57
C ARG A 27 17.35 3.95 6.99
N PHE A 28 17.64 4.57 5.86
CA PHE A 28 18.94 4.45 5.20
C PHE A 28 20.11 4.85 6.11
N GLU A 29 20.00 5.97 6.82
CA GLU A 29 21.06 6.47 7.68
C GLU A 29 21.16 5.71 9.00
N LYS A 30 20.04 5.51 9.70
CA LYS A 30 20.04 5.01 11.08
C LYS A 30 19.85 3.51 11.20
N GLN A 31 19.06 2.90 10.32
CA GLN A 31 18.76 1.46 10.38
C GLN A 31 19.76 0.67 9.51
N ASP A 32 20.01 1.14 8.29
CA ASP A 32 20.95 0.49 7.37
C ASP A 32 22.41 0.92 7.64
N GLY A 33 22.62 1.99 8.43
CA GLY A 33 23.95 2.48 8.81
C GLY A 33 24.73 3.13 7.67
N MET A 34 24.03 3.63 6.64
CA MET A 34 24.65 4.14 5.43
C MET A 34 25.01 5.64 5.55
N PRO A 35 26.09 6.10 4.88
CA PRO A 35 26.46 7.52 4.91
C PRO A 35 25.38 8.42 4.31
N ALA A 36 25.02 9.50 5.03
CA ALA A 36 24.06 10.50 4.56
C ALA A 36 24.45 11.13 3.20
N SER A 37 25.75 11.19 2.88
CA SER A 37 26.27 11.68 1.59
C SER A 37 25.85 10.83 0.39
N LEU A 38 25.42 9.57 0.60
CA LEU A 38 24.93 8.67 -0.44
C LEU A 38 23.41 8.72 -0.62
N TRP A 39 22.69 9.52 0.18
CA TRP A 39 21.23 9.59 0.10
C TRP A 39 20.70 9.96 -1.28
N TRP A 40 21.37 10.90 -1.97
CA TRP A 40 20.98 11.32 -3.32
C TRP A 40 21.01 10.15 -4.31
N ALA A 41 21.97 9.22 -4.19
CA ALA A 41 22.06 8.05 -5.05
C ALA A 41 20.99 7.02 -4.66
N LYS A 42 20.76 6.83 -3.36
CA LYS A 42 19.74 5.90 -2.83
C LYS A 42 18.33 6.27 -3.30
N ILE A 43 17.96 7.54 -3.25
CA ILE A 43 16.61 7.96 -3.68
C ILE A 43 16.40 7.78 -5.20
N GLN A 44 17.45 7.96 -6.01
CA GLN A 44 17.39 7.65 -7.45
C GLN A 44 17.26 6.15 -7.68
N HIS A 45 18.05 5.33 -6.99
CA HIS A 45 17.93 3.88 -7.01
C HIS A 45 16.51 3.42 -6.67
N ASP A 46 15.92 3.94 -5.59
CA ASP A 46 14.56 3.54 -5.16
C ASP A 46 13.48 3.98 -6.15
N THR A 47 13.68 5.12 -6.81
CA THR A 47 12.79 5.62 -7.85
C THR A 47 12.86 4.74 -9.11
N LEU A 48 14.08 4.39 -9.54
CA LEU A 48 14.31 3.49 -10.68
C LEU A 48 13.80 2.08 -10.40
N GLN A 49 13.97 1.58 -9.17
CA GLN A 49 13.45 0.28 -8.77
C GLN A 49 11.92 0.24 -8.83
N GLN A 50 11.23 1.31 -8.39
CA GLN A 50 9.78 1.42 -8.53
C GLN A 50 9.34 1.47 -10.00
N ALA A 51 10.05 2.24 -10.83
CA ALA A 51 9.77 2.29 -12.27
C ALA A 51 9.94 0.90 -12.91
N PHE A 52 11.04 0.21 -12.60
CA PHE A 52 11.31 -1.15 -13.06
C PHE A 52 10.23 -2.13 -12.61
N ALA A 53 9.81 -2.07 -11.33
CA ALA A 53 8.79 -2.97 -10.81
C ALA A 53 7.44 -2.80 -11.51
N ASN A 54 7.06 -1.57 -11.82
CA ASN A 54 5.84 -1.29 -12.58
C ASN A 54 5.95 -1.73 -14.04
N SER A 55 7.05 -1.42 -14.71
CA SER A 55 7.25 -1.72 -16.13
C SER A 55 7.49 -3.20 -16.43
N PHE A 56 7.99 -3.97 -15.46
CA PHE A 56 8.32 -5.38 -15.66
C PHE A 56 7.38 -6.31 -14.89
N PHE A 57 7.43 -6.29 -13.56
CA PHE A 57 6.65 -7.22 -12.74
C PHE A 57 5.16 -6.98 -12.91
N LEU A 58 4.69 -5.74 -12.72
CA LEU A 58 3.26 -5.46 -12.81
C LEU A 58 2.72 -5.57 -14.23
N ALA A 59 3.56 -5.33 -15.25
CA ALA A 59 3.20 -5.50 -16.66
C ALA A 59 3.11 -6.98 -17.10
N ALA A 60 3.82 -7.89 -16.45
CA ALA A 60 3.88 -9.32 -16.82
C ALA A 60 2.50 -9.99 -16.99
N PRO A 61 1.53 -9.88 -16.07
CA PRO A 61 0.19 -10.46 -16.27
C PRO A 61 -0.52 -9.87 -17.49
N PHE A 62 -0.37 -8.57 -17.76
CA PHE A 62 -0.97 -7.93 -18.94
C PHE A 62 -0.36 -8.41 -20.24
N LEU A 63 0.97 -8.53 -20.30
CA LEU A 63 1.66 -9.08 -21.48
C LEU A 63 1.26 -10.53 -21.73
N CYS A 64 1.11 -11.33 -20.67
CA CYS A 64 0.63 -12.70 -20.78
C CYS A 64 -0.81 -12.75 -21.34
N MET A 65 -1.73 -11.93 -20.82
CA MET A 65 -3.10 -11.83 -21.35
C MET A 65 -3.13 -11.35 -22.80
N ALA A 66 -2.33 -10.33 -23.14
CA ALA A 66 -2.27 -9.78 -24.50
C ALA A 66 -1.74 -10.78 -25.54
N SER A 67 -0.98 -11.80 -25.11
CA SER A 67 -0.50 -12.87 -25.99
C SER A 67 -1.53 -13.97 -26.25
N ASN A 68 -2.64 -14.00 -25.51
CA ASN A 68 -3.66 -15.03 -25.63
C ASN A 68 -4.51 -14.81 -26.89
N ARG A 69 -4.60 -15.83 -27.74
CA ARG A 69 -5.35 -15.80 -29.01
C ARG A 69 -6.77 -16.37 -28.90
N ALA A 70 -7.19 -16.75 -27.70
CA ALA A 70 -8.55 -17.25 -27.47
C ALA A 70 -9.59 -16.19 -27.86
N VAL A 71 -10.65 -16.62 -28.56
CA VAL A 71 -11.70 -15.73 -29.08
C VAL A 71 -12.72 -15.34 -28.01
N GLY A 72 -12.82 -16.08 -26.91
CA GLY A 72 -13.78 -15.87 -25.82
C GLY A 72 -13.12 -15.68 -24.46
N LEU A 73 -13.87 -15.11 -23.52
CA LEU A 73 -13.43 -14.93 -22.14
C LEU A 73 -13.52 -16.23 -21.35
N HIS A 74 -12.44 -16.58 -20.67
CA HIS A 74 -12.39 -17.66 -19.71
C HIS A 74 -13.11 -17.26 -18.41
N PRO A 75 -13.80 -18.18 -17.69
CA PRO A 75 -14.46 -17.85 -16.42
C PRO A 75 -13.54 -17.19 -15.38
N LEU A 76 -12.26 -17.60 -15.32
CA LEU A 76 -11.26 -16.96 -14.44
C LEU A 76 -10.97 -15.50 -14.81
N GLU A 77 -11.01 -15.14 -16.10
CA GLU A 77 -10.88 -13.74 -16.53
C GLU A 77 -12.07 -12.92 -16.04
N VAL A 78 -13.28 -13.47 -16.12
CA VAL A 78 -14.50 -12.82 -15.59
C VAL A 78 -14.43 -12.69 -14.07
N CYS A 79 -14.06 -13.75 -13.36
CA CYS A 79 -13.89 -13.72 -11.89
C CYS A 79 -12.83 -12.70 -11.47
N GLY A 80 -11.69 -12.65 -12.19
CA GLY A 80 -10.66 -11.66 -11.93
C GLY A 80 -11.12 -10.23 -12.22
N GLY A 81 -11.90 -10.00 -13.29
CA GLY A 81 -12.49 -8.69 -13.57
C GLY A 81 -13.45 -8.23 -12.48
N ILE A 82 -14.30 -9.13 -11.97
CA ILE A 82 -15.21 -8.86 -10.84
C ILE A 82 -14.40 -8.56 -9.57
N LEU A 83 -13.38 -9.37 -9.27
CA LEU A 83 -12.51 -9.15 -8.11
C LEU A 83 -11.78 -7.81 -8.20
N TRP A 84 -11.26 -7.45 -9.37
CA TRP A 84 -10.62 -6.17 -9.60
C TRP A 84 -11.58 -5.02 -9.33
N LEU A 85 -12.80 -5.07 -9.89
CA LEU A 85 -13.80 -4.03 -9.69
C LEU A 85 -14.19 -3.89 -8.21
N ALA A 86 -14.44 -5.02 -7.53
CA ALA A 86 -14.76 -5.02 -6.10
C ALA A 86 -13.62 -4.43 -5.25
N SER A 87 -12.37 -4.78 -5.57
CA SER A 87 -11.18 -4.30 -4.88
C SER A 87 -10.96 -2.80 -5.10
N PHE A 88 -11.12 -2.34 -6.34
CA PHE A 88 -11.05 -0.92 -6.70
C PHE A 88 -12.12 -0.11 -5.98
N LEU A 89 -13.37 -0.59 -5.94
CA LEU A 89 -14.44 0.08 -5.21
C LEU A 89 -14.16 0.11 -3.70
N PHE A 90 -13.62 -0.96 -3.13
CA PHE A 90 -13.23 -1.02 -1.73
C PHE A 90 -12.10 -0.03 -1.39
N GLU A 91 -11.06 0.03 -2.21
CA GLU A 91 -9.94 0.98 -2.08
C GLU A 91 -10.47 2.43 -2.09
N ASN A 92 -11.28 2.78 -3.09
CA ASN A 92 -11.84 4.12 -3.21
C ASN A 92 -12.79 4.47 -2.06
N TRP A 93 -13.54 3.48 -1.55
CA TRP A 93 -14.40 3.67 -0.38
C TRP A 93 -13.57 3.95 0.87
N ALA A 94 -12.51 3.18 1.11
CA ALA A 94 -11.57 3.39 2.22
C ALA A 94 -10.90 4.78 2.16
N ASP A 95 -10.46 5.20 0.98
CA ASP A 95 -9.87 6.53 0.76
C ASP A 95 -10.90 7.64 0.96
N ALA A 96 -12.15 7.48 0.49
CA ALA A 96 -13.22 8.43 0.73
C ALA A 96 -13.52 8.59 2.23
N GLN A 97 -13.56 7.49 2.99
CA GLN A 97 -13.69 7.54 4.45
C GLN A 97 -12.55 8.34 5.09
N LYS A 98 -11.31 8.16 4.61
CA LYS A 98 -10.13 8.89 5.10
C LYS A 98 -10.22 10.38 4.80
N GLN A 99 -10.63 10.76 3.60
CA GLN A 99 -10.80 12.17 3.23
C GLN A 99 -11.89 12.83 4.07
N ASN A 100 -13.02 12.15 4.26
CA ASN A 100 -14.10 12.63 5.14
C ASN A 100 -13.63 12.81 6.58
N PHE A 101 -12.78 11.90 7.09
CA PHE A 101 -12.15 12.05 8.40
C PHE A 101 -11.26 13.31 8.46
N LEU A 102 -10.41 13.53 7.46
CA LEU A 102 -9.52 14.70 7.42
C LEU A 102 -10.30 16.02 7.35
N GLN A 103 -11.38 16.07 6.58
CA GLN A 103 -12.26 17.25 6.50
C GLN A 103 -12.98 17.51 7.83
N ALA A 104 -13.55 16.48 8.44
CA ALA A 104 -14.20 16.59 9.75
C ALA A 104 -13.21 17.01 10.85
N LEU A 105 -11.98 16.46 10.80
CA LEU A 105 -10.90 16.85 11.70
C LEU A 105 -10.48 18.30 11.51
N ALA A 106 -10.37 18.77 10.26
CA ALA A 106 -10.03 20.16 9.97
C ALA A 106 -11.09 21.13 10.51
N ALA A 107 -12.38 20.77 10.38
CA ALA A 107 -13.47 21.55 10.96
C ALA A 107 -13.42 21.60 12.49
N LYS A 108 -13.25 20.45 13.16
CA LYS A 108 -13.13 20.38 14.63
C LYS A 108 -11.87 21.08 15.14
N ARG A 109 -10.76 21.02 14.42
CA ARG A 109 -9.50 21.70 14.78
C ARG A 109 -9.64 23.21 14.90
N LYS A 110 -10.56 23.83 14.13
CA LYS A 110 -10.85 25.27 14.24
C LYS A 110 -11.53 25.62 15.57
N GLN A 111 -12.25 24.67 16.16
CA GLN A 111 -12.96 24.83 17.43
C GLN A 111 -12.08 24.43 18.62
N ASP A 112 -11.38 23.30 18.50
CA ASP A 112 -10.45 22.78 19.49
C ASP A 112 -9.18 22.27 18.80
N PRO A 113 -8.07 23.02 18.87
CA PRO A 113 -6.80 22.60 18.28
C PRO A 113 -6.21 21.32 18.87
N SER A 114 -6.59 20.95 20.10
CA SER A 114 -6.03 19.79 20.80
C SER A 114 -6.46 18.46 20.18
N VAL A 115 -7.66 18.43 19.55
CA VAL A 115 -8.22 17.25 18.89
C VAL A 115 -7.30 16.67 17.80
N ALA A 116 -6.47 17.50 17.16
CA ALA A 116 -5.55 17.05 16.12
C ALA A 116 -4.44 16.12 16.64
N LYS A 117 -4.12 16.21 17.94
CA LYS A 117 -3.12 15.39 18.62
C LYS A 117 -3.65 14.01 19.00
N THR A 118 -4.96 13.87 19.11
CA THR A 118 -5.62 12.64 19.59
C THR A 118 -6.33 11.90 18.46
N ALA A 119 -6.95 12.62 17.52
CA ALA A 119 -7.79 12.01 16.49
C ALA A 119 -7.09 10.96 15.61
N VAL A 120 -7.59 9.73 15.65
CA VAL A 120 -7.19 8.61 14.80
C VAL A 120 -8.41 7.99 14.11
N CYS A 121 -8.41 7.98 12.77
CA CYS A 121 -9.44 7.31 11.97
C CYS A 121 -9.46 5.81 12.27
N GLY A 122 -10.62 5.26 12.63
CA GLY A 122 -10.77 3.86 13.06
C GLY A 122 -10.67 3.64 14.57
N LEU A 123 -10.34 4.66 15.36
CA LEU A 123 -10.33 4.63 16.83
C LEU A 123 -11.45 5.51 17.39
N HIS A 124 -12.05 5.14 18.52
CA HIS A 124 -13.05 5.98 19.18
C HIS A 124 -12.53 7.42 19.43
N PRO A 125 -13.32 8.48 19.14
CA PRO A 125 -14.71 8.48 18.67
C PRO A 125 -14.90 8.38 17.14
N TRP A 126 -13.82 8.23 16.37
CA TRP A 126 -13.79 8.15 14.90
C TRP A 126 -13.84 6.71 14.36
N ASN A 127 -14.63 5.85 15.01
CA ASN A 127 -14.80 4.44 14.65
C ASN A 127 -16.24 4.06 14.28
N GLY A 128 -17.09 5.06 14.02
CA GLY A 128 -18.47 4.85 13.55
C GLY A 128 -18.56 4.33 12.12
N SER A 129 -19.79 4.16 11.62
CA SER A 129 -20.07 3.64 10.26
C SER A 129 -19.38 4.43 9.15
N SER A 130 -19.18 5.74 9.33
CA SER A 130 -18.47 6.60 8.38
C SER A 130 -16.99 6.27 8.19
N TYR A 131 -16.37 5.50 9.11
CA TYR A 131 -14.94 5.15 9.10
C TYR A 131 -14.71 3.65 9.32
N CYS A 132 -15.73 2.82 9.06
CA CYS A 132 -15.75 1.41 9.44
C CYS A 132 -14.63 0.59 8.82
N THR A 133 -14.17 0.89 7.61
CA THR A 133 -13.09 0.12 6.97
C THR A 133 -11.78 0.24 7.74
N TRP A 134 -11.55 1.39 8.37
CA TRP A 134 -10.39 1.67 9.22
C TRP A 134 -10.50 0.99 10.60
N THR A 135 -11.64 0.39 10.97
CA THR A 135 -11.72 -0.44 12.18
C THR A 135 -11.36 -1.91 11.90
N TRP A 136 -11.42 -2.34 10.63
CA TRP A 136 -11.12 -3.72 10.23
C TRP A 136 -9.61 -3.96 10.14
N CYS A 137 -8.90 -3.01 9.51
CA CYS A 137 -7.45 -2.94 9.45
C CYS A 137 -6.99 -1.47 9.35
N ARG A 138 -5.70 -1.22 9.57
CA ARG A 138 -5.15 0.14 9.63
C ARG A 138 -4.92 0.77 8.28
N HIS A 139 -4.77 -0.03 7.22
CA HIS A 139 -4.59 0.41 5.83
C HIS A 139 -5.52 -0.35 4.87
N PRO A 140 -6.85 -0.17 4.99
CA PRO A 140 -7.82 -0.87 4.15
C PRO A 140 -7.68 -0.54 2.66
N ASN A 141 -7.31 0.70 2.34
CA ASN A 141 -7.02 1.10 0.96
C ASN A 141 -5.83 0.31 0.37
N TYR A 142 -4.77 0.08 1.14
CA TYR A 142 -3.63 -0.74 0.68
C TYR A 142 -4.04 -2.20 0.44
N PHE A 143 -4.93 -2.75 1.25
CA PHE A 143 -5.48 -4.08 0.98
C PHE A 143 -6.27 -4.11 -0.33
N GLY A 144 -7.11 -3.10 -0.58
CA GLY A 144 -7.84 -2.96 -1.85
C GLY A 144 -6.92 -2.88 -3.06
N GLU A 145 -5.89 -2.02 -2.98
CA GLU A 145 -4.88 -1.85 -4.04
C GLU A 145 -4.12 -3.17 -4.31
N TRP A 146 -3.71 -3.88 -3.26
CA TRP A 146 -3.07 -5.18 -3.40
C TRP A 146 -3.98 -6.22 -4.06
N MET A 147 -5.26 -6.24 -3.71
CA MET A 147 -6.23 -7.15 -4.31
C MET A 147 -6.51 -6.81 -5.78
N CYS A 148 -6.45 -5.54 -6.19
CA CYS A 148 -6.46 -5.14 -7.61
C CYS A 148 -5.32 -5.82 -8.39
N TRP A 149 -4.11 -5.84 -7.84
CA TRP A 149 -2.96 -6.49 -8.50
C TRP A 149 -3.10 -8.02 -8.55
N ASN A 150 -3.57 -8.64 -7.46
CA ASN A 150 -3.85 -10.09 -7.45
C ASN A 150 -4.96 -10.48 -8.44
N ALA A 151 -5.93 -9.61 -8.67
CA ALA A 151 -6.95 -9.82 -9.68
C ALA A 151 -6.36 -9.88 -11.10
N PHE A 152 -5.33 -9.08 -11.42
CA PHE A 152 -4.61 -9.20 -12.70
C PHE A 152 -3.94 -10.56 -12.86
N LEU A 153 -3.36 -11.10 -11.78
CA LEU A 153 -2.75 -12.44 -11.80
C LEU A 153 -3.80 -13.53 -12.06
N LEU A 154 -4.97 -13.41 -11.43
CA LEU A 154 -6.09 -14.33 -11.64
C LEU A 154 -6.61 -14.30 -13.08
N MET A 155 -6.76 -13.10 -13.66
CA MET A 155 -7.15 -12.95 -15.07
C MET A 155 -6.08 -13.49 -16.02
N ALA A 156 -4.80 -13.36 -15.69
CA ALA A 156 -3.71 -13.86 -16.53
C ALA A 156 -3.51 -15.38 -16.46
N ALA A 157 -4.07 -16.06 -15.46
CA ALA A 157 -3.84 -17.49 -15.24
C ALA A 157 -4.24 -18.40 -16.43
N PRO A 158 -5.41 -18.23 -17.09
CA PRO A 158 -5.76 -19.01 -18.27
C PRO A 158 -4.76 -18.81 -19.41
N SER A 159 -4.33 -17.56 -19.63
CA SER A 159 -3.36 -17.20 -20.65
C SER A 159 -2.01 -17.88 -20.40
N LEU A 160 -1.53 -17.88 -19.15
CA LEU A 160 -0.31 -18.58 -18.75
C LEU A 160 -0.40 -20.10 -19.00
N LEU A 161 -1.54 -20.72 -18.66
CA LEU A 161 -1.74 -22.15 -18.86
C LEU A 161 -1.81 -22.50 -20.35
N ALA A 162 -2.42 -21.63 -21.16
CA ALA A 162 -2.60 -21.80 -22.60
C ALA A 162 -1.34 -21.55 -23.45
N LEU A 163 -0.26 -20.98 -22.89
CA LEU A 163 0.98 -20.73 -23.63
C LEU A 163 1.51 -22.01 -24.30
N GLU A 164 1.90 -21.95 -25.57
CA GLU A 164 2.52 -23.09 -26.29
C GLU A 164 4.03 -23.15 -26.03
N GLU A 165 4.40 -23.16 -24.75
CA GLU A 165 5.80 -23.09 -24.28
C GLU A 165 6.15 -24.26 -23.36
N ALA A 166 7.45 -24.51 -23.19
CA ALA A 166 7.95 -25.55 -22.31
C ALA A 166 7.49 -25.33 -20.85
N ALA A 167 7.26 -26.43 -20.11
CA ALA A 167 6.71 -26.37 -18.75
C ALA A 167 7.57 -25.51 -17.80
N TRP A 168 8.89 -25.51 -17.96
CA TRP A 168 9.78 -24.69 -17.14
C TRP A 168 9.65 -23.18 -17.42
N VAL A 169 9.31 -22.79 -18.66
CA VAL A 169 9.02 -21.39 -19.02
C VAL A 169 7.73 -20.94 -18.33
N LYS A 170 6.67 -21.76 -18.41
CA LYS A 170 5.40 -21.50 -17.71
C LYS A 170 5.61 -21.41 -16.20
N ALA A 171 6.42 -22.30 -15.63
CA ALA A 171 6.75 -22.27 -14.20
C ALA A 171 7.50 -20.97 -13.82
N GLY A 172 8.44 -20.50 -14.66
CA GLY A 172 9.14 -19.23 -14.46
C GLY A 172 8.21 -18.01 -14.51
N ILE A 173 7.27 -17.97 -15.45
CA ILE A 173 6.25 -16.90 -15.52
C ILE A 173 5.29 -16.97 -14.33
N GLY A 174 4.82 -18.17 -13.97
CA GLY A 174 3.97 -18.37 -12.79
C GLY A 174 4.67 -17.95 -11.49
N MET A 175 5.98 -18.24 -11.36
CA MET A 175 6.79 -17.76 -10.25
C MET A 175 6.87 -16.22 -10.24
N THR A 176 7.02 -15.59 -11.41
CA THR A 176 6.96 -14.13 -11.55
C THR A 176 5.64 -13.57 -11.02
N PHE A 177 4.50 -14.22 -11.28
CA PHE A 177 3.20 -13.78 -10.75
C PHE A 177 3.15 -13.84 -9.22
N LEU A 178 3.67 -14.92 -8.62
CA LEU A 178 3.77 -15.00 -7.15
C LEU A 178 4.67 -13.90 -6.58
N PHE A 179 5.79 -13.62 -7.25
CA PHE A 179 6.67 -12.51 -6.88
C PHE A 179 5.99 -11.15 -7.00
N VAL A 180 5.13 -10.92 -8.00
CA VAL A 180 4.35 -9.67 -8.10
C VAL A 180 3.53 -9.47 -6.83
N SER A 181 2.72 -10.46 -6.44
CA SER A 181 1.88 -10.36 -5.25
C SER A 181 2.71 -10.09 -3.99
N ARG A 182 3.82 -10.81 -3.81
CA ARG A 182 4.69 -10.67 -2.62
C ARG A 182 5.46 -9.35 -2.59
N PHE A 183 6.08 -8.96 -3.71
CA PHE A 183 6.87 -7.74 -3.83
C PHE A 183 6.01 -6.52 -3.54
N PHE A 184 4.82 -6.47 -4.12
CA PHE A 184 3.93 -5.33 -3.94
C PHE A 184 3.27 -5.31 -2.55
N PHE A 185 3.04 -6.46 -1.92
CA PHE A 185 2.71 -6.52 -0.50
C PHE A 185 3.81 -5.85 0.35
N ASP A 186 5.09 -6.14 0.07
CA ASP A 186 6.21 -5.54 0.81
C ASP A 186 6.34 -4.04 0.55
N CYS A 187 6.10 -3.59 -0.69
CA CYS A 187 6.03 -2.17 -1.02
C CYS A 187 4.98 -1.44 -0.18
N LEU A 188 3.75 -1.99 -0.12
CA LEU A 188 2.64 -1.41 0.63
C LEU A 188 2.81 -1.52 2.15
N CYS A 189 3.46 -2.55 2.66
CA CYS A 189 3.58 -2.74 4.10
C CYS A 189 4.83 -2.07 4.70
N PHE A 190 5.99 -2.26 4.06
CA PHE A 190 7.28 -2.01 4.72
C PHE A 190 8.13 -0.94 4.02
N TRP A 191 8.00 -0.77 2.70
CA TRP A 191 8.90 0.14 1.98
C TRP A 191 8.33 1.53 1.80
N THR A 192 7.18 1.66 1.15
CA THR A 192 6.62 2.96 0.75
C THR A 192 5.25 3.26 1.37
N GLY A 193 4.57 2.25 1.93
CA GLY A 193 3.23 2.40 2.49
C GLY A 193 3.18 2.48 4.03
N ALA A 194 2.69 1.42 4.67
CA ALA A 194 2.18 1.41 6.04
C ALA A 194 3.24 1.80 7.07
N GLU A 195 4.41 1.18 7.03
CA GLU A 195 5.51 1.44 7.95
C GLU A 195 5.94 2.93 7.96
N PRO A 196 6.29 3.54 6.80
CA PRO A 196 6.57 4.97 6.72
C PRO A 196 5.41 5.86 7.21
N ALA A 197 4.16 5.48 6.91
CA ALA A 197 2.97 6.25 7.29
C ALA A 197 2.71 6.22 8.81
N GLU A 198 2.95 5.07 9.45
CA GLU A 198 2.75 4.87 10.88
C GLU A 198 3.88 5.48 11.72
N HIS A 199 5.12 5.47 11.21
CA HIS A 199 6.29 6.02 11.91
C HIS A 199 6.08 7.44 12.44
N PHE A 200 5.49 8.33 11.63
CA PHE A 200 5.19 9.69 12.07
C PHE A 200 3.84 9.79 12.78
N SER A 201 2.87 8.94 12.45
CA SER A 201 1.55 8.95 13.08
C SER A 201 1.65 8.63 14.57
N VAL A 202 2.44 7.63 14.95
CA VAL A 202 2.63 7.22 16.35
C VAL A 202 3.40 8.25 17.19
N ARG A 203 4.29 9.02 16.57
CA ARG A 203 5.02 10.11 17.23
C ARG A 203 4.15 11.36 17.41
N LYS A 204 3.31 11.66 16.42
CA LYS A 204 2.43 12.85 16.45
C LYS A 204 1.18 12.65 17.30
N ARG A 205 0.71 11.40 17.43
CA ARG A 205 -0.55 11.05 18.10
C ARG A 205 -0.34 9.89 19.08
N PRO A 206 -0.21 10.17 20.40
CA PRO A 206 -0.01 9.12 21.39
C PRO A 206 -1.08 8.01 21.36
N GLU A 207 -2.33 8.37 21.08
CA GLU A 207 -3.46 7.45 20.97
C GLU A 207 -3.33 6.46 19.79
N TYR A 208 -2.48 6.75 18.81
CA TYR A 208 -2.22 5.84 17.69
C TYR A 208 -1.63 4.50 18.17
N ARG A 209 -0.93 4.48 19.31
CA ARG A 209 -0.45 3.24 19.95
C ARG A 209 -1.58 2.31 20.37
N ALA A 210 -2.68 2.87 20.86
CA ALA A 210 -3.88 2.10 21.20
C ALA A 210 -4.51 1.51 19.93
N TYR A 211 -4.61 2.31 18.86
CA TYR A 211 -5.08 1.86 17.54
C TYR A 211 -4.20 0.73 16.95
N GLN A 212 -2.88 0.84 17.06
CA GLN A 212 -1.95 -0.21 16.65
C GLN A 212 -2.16 -1.51 17.43
N SER A 213 -2.44 -1.43 18.72
CA SER A 213 -2.61 -2.61 19.56
C SER A 213 -3.95 -3.32 19.33
N SER A 214 -4.99 -2.59 18.89
CA SER A 214 -6.34 -3.13 18.72
C SER A 214 -6.70 -3.51 17.28
N VAL A 215 -6.15 -2.82 16.28
CA VAL A 215 -6.50 -2.98 14.85
C VAL A 215 -5.33 -3.56 14.07
N ARG A 216 -5.57 -4.60 13.27
CA ARG A 216 -4.56 -5.25 12.39
C ARG A 216 -4.01 -4.27 11.37
N MET A 217 -2.75 -4.40 10.96
CA MET A 217 -2.16 -3.46 10.01
C MET A 217 -2.79 -3.53 8.62
N PHE A 218 -2.79 -4.72 8.00
CA PHE A 218 -3.04 -4.87 6.56
C PHE A 218 -4.29 -5.70 6.25
N PHE A 219 -4.37 -6.94 6.75
CA PHE A 219 -5.53 -7.79 6.48
C PHE A 219 -6.73 -7.37 7.34
N PRO A 220 -7.93 -7.20 6.76
CA PRO A 220 -9.14 -6.83 7.51
C PRO A 220 -9.66 -7.97 8.40
N PHE A 221 -9.16 -9.19 8.22
CA PHE A 221 -9.50 -10.40 8.95
C PHE A 221 -8.24 -11.12 9.45
N GLU A 222 -8.39 -12.03 10.40
CA GLU A 222 -7.29 -12.87 10.89
C GLU A 222 -6.86 -13.86 9.80
N VAL A 223 -5.57 -13.82 9.45
CA VAL A 223 -4.94 -14.78 8.54
C VAL A 223 -3.99 -15.66 9.37
N PRO A 224 -4.14 -17.00 9.33
CA PRO A 224 -3.24 -17.91 10.01
C PRO A 224 -1.78 -17.71 9.60
N PHE A 225 -0.86 -17.84 10.55
CA PHE A 225 0.60 -17.75 10.33
C PHE A 225 1.12 -16.40 9.84
N VAL A 226 0.28 -15.37 9.76
CA VAL A 226 0.68 -14.00 9.41
C VAL A 226 0.75 -13.13 10.66
N ASN A 227 1.85 -12.38 10.81
CA ASN A 227 1.93 -11.34 11.84
C ASN A 227 1.10 -10.13 11.41
N HIS A 228 0.06 -9.81 12.18
CA HIS A 228 -0.83 -8.69 11.90
C HIS A 228 -0.34 -7.34 12.45
N TYR A 229 0.86 -7.30 13.03
CA TYR A 229 1.51 -6.10 13.58
C TYR A 229 0.62 -5.33 14.55
N ARG A 230 -0.08 -6.07 15.44
CA ARG A 230 -0.87 -5.51 16.55
C ARG A 230 0.01 -5.17 17.76
N SER A 231 1.08 -4.42 17.50
CA SER A 231 2.08 -4.03 18.50
C SER A 231 2.11 -2.52 18.67
N SER A 232 1.96 -2.05 19.91
CA SER A 232 2.11 -0.65 20.27
C SER A 232 3.49 -0.12 19.85
N GLY A 233 3.51 1.01 19.13
CA GLY A 233 4.77 1.65 18.73
C GLY A 233 5.38 1.11 17.45
N TRP A 234 4.64 0.36 16.64
CA TRP A 234 5.14 -0.11 15.35
C TRP A 234 5.30 1.05 14.33
N PRO A 235 6.24 1.00 13.38
CA PRO A 235 7.41 0.11 13.37
C PRO A 235 8.29 0.34 14.59
N ALA A 236 8.78 -0.74 15.20
CA ALA A 236 9.71 -0.62 16.32
C ALA A 236 10.88 0.25 15.88
N SER A 237 11.16 1.35 16.58
CA SER A 237 12.37 2.13 16.33
C SER A 237 13.55 1.25 16.71
N SER A 238 14.15 0.56 15.75
CA SER A 238 15.46 -0.05 15.96
C SER A 238 16.42 1.10 16.27
N LYS A 239 16.81 1.20 17.55
CA LYS A 239 17.84 2.10 18.10
C LYS A 239 17.45 3.58 18.17
N GLU A 240 16.57 3.91 19.12
CA GLU A 240 16.71 5.17 19.88
C GLU A 240 17.43 4.82 21.19
N THR A 241 18.71 4.45 21.08
CA THR A 241 19.71 4.38 22.17
C THR A 241 21.01 4.92 21.62
#